data_AF-A0A7X6VUH9-F1
#
_entry.id   AF-A0A7X6VUH9-F1
#
_cell.length_a   1.000
_cell.length_b   1.000
_cell.length_c   1.000
_cell.angle_alpha   90.00
_cell.angle_beta   90.00
_cell.angle_gamma   90.00
#
_symmetry.space_group_name_H-M   'P 1'
#
loop_
_entity.id
_entity.type
_entity.pdbx_description
1 polymer ?
#
loop_
_entity_poly.entity_id
_entity_poly.type
_entity_poly.pdbx_seq_one_letter_code
_entity_poly.pdbx_strand_id
1 'polypeptide(L)'
;MYKLSRFESINGKPNREQIETWTDNYFFNLLNTLNAFFAHVDVKEAASRMSAVPFDELVREQLEDESEEIIQIAVEKIKELAEIELEFIESYAE
;
A
#
# COMPACT_ATOMS: atom_id res chain seq x y z
N MET A 1 7.46 26.08 -7.91
CA MET A 1 7.26 26.02 -6.44
C MET A 1 8.16 24.90 -5.95
N TYR A 2 9.17 25.18 -5.11
CA TYR A 2 9.98 24.09 -4.53
C TYR A 2 9.13 23.44 -3.44
N LYS A 3 8.64 22.23 -3.69
CA LYS A 3 7.96 21.41 -2.68
C LYS A 3 9.04 20.57 -2.01
N LEU A 4 9.15 20.65 -0.68
CA LEU A 4 10.01 19.75 0.07
C LEU A 4 9.40 18.35 0.01
N SER A 5 10.23 17.35 -0.27
CA SER A 5 9.83 15.94 -0.18
C SER A 5 9.27 15.65 1.22
N ARG A 6 8.27 14.77 1.28
CA ARG A 6 7.73 14.23 2.53
C ARG A 6 8.74 13.35 3.26
N PHE A 7 9.74 12.85 2.54
CA PHE A 7 10.71 11.89 3.03
C PHE A 7 12.10 12.50 3.16
N GLU A 8 12.80 12.08 4.21
CA GLU A 8 14.19 12.44 4.44
C GLU A 8 15.09 11.76 3.41
N SER A 9 16.23 12.38 3.15
CA SER A 9 17.31 11.78 2.37
C SER A 9 18.50 11.52 3.28
N ILE A 10 18.97 10.26 3.32
CA ILE A 10 20.16 9.84 4.06
C ILE A 10 21.28 9.61 3.04
N ASN A 11 22.36 10.38 3.14
CA ASN A 11 23.50 10.31 2.22
C ASN A 11 23.12 10.47 0.73
N GLY A 12 22.13 11.34 0.45
CA GLY A 12 21.67 11.62 -0.91
C GLY A 12 20.79 10.53 -1.52
N LYS A 13 20.37 9.53 -0.74
CA LYS A 13 19.37 8.53 -1.12
C LYS A 13 18.10 8.68 -0.28
N PRO A 14 16.92 8.31 -0.81
CA PRO A 14 15.70 8.31 -0.02
C PRO A 14 15.82 7.44 1.23
N ASN A 15 15.27 7.91 2.35
CA ASN A 15 15.18 7.13 3.58
C ASN A 15 14.16 6.00 3.41
N ARG A 16 14.65 4.80 3.03
CA ARG A 16 13.81 3.63 2.75
C ARG A 16 12.93 3.23 3.93
N GLU A 17 13.48 3.20 5.14
CA GLU A 17 12.73 2.82 6.36
C GLU A 17 11.53 3.75 6.60
N GLN A 18 11.72 5.05 6.38
CA GLN A 18 10.64 6.03 6.53
C GLN A 18 9.55 5.84 5.47
N ILE A 19 9.93 5.52 4.24
CA ILE A 19 8.99 5.28 3.12
C ILE A 19 8.19 3.99 3.37
N GLU A 20 8.85 2.93 3.81
CA GLU A 20 8.20 1.67 4.18
C GLU A 20 7.24 1.87 5.35
N THR A 21 7.68 2.54 6.40
CA THR A 21 6.83 2.87 7.56
C THR A 21 5.60 3.68 7.15
N TRP A 22 5.77 4.64 6.23
CA TRP A 22 4.63 5.38 5.69
C TRP A 22 3.69 4.46 4.91
N THR A 23 4.24 3.55 4.11
CA THR A 23 3.48 2.61 3.29
C THR A 23 2.68 1.62 4.15
N ASP A 24 3.28 1.10 5.23
CA ASP A 24 2.61 0.22 6.20
C ASP A 24 1.39 0.92 6.83
N ASN A 25 1.57 2.17 7.27
CA ASN A 25 0.49 2.96 7.84
C ASN A 25 -0.61 3.28 6.81
N TYR A 26 -0.20 3.60 5.57
CA TYR A 26 -1.15 3.83 4.48
C TYR A 26 -1.97 2.59 4.19
N PHE A 27 -1.33 1.43 4.06
CA PHE A 27 -1.97 0.15 3.83
C PHE A 27 -2.94 -0.22 4.95
N PHE A 28 -2.53 -0.07 6.22
CA PHE A 28 -3.39 -0.33 7.37
C PHE A 28 -4.68 0.51 7.34
N ASN A 29 -4.56 1.81 7.04
CA ASN A 29 -5.73 2.69 6.94
C ASN A 29 -6.63 2.32 5.74
N LEU A 30 -6.03 1.92 4.62
CA LEU A 30 -6.75 1.46 3.45
C LEU A 30 -7.50 0.15 3.74
N LEU A 31 -6.85 -0.84 4.36
CA LEU A 31 -7.48 -2.09 4.78
C LEU A 31 -8.66 -1.87 5.73
N ASN A 32 -8.54 -0.97 6.71
CA ASN A 32 -9.68 -0.64 7.59
C ASN A 32 -10.87 -0.10 6.80
N THR A 33 -10.61 0.68 5.76
CA THR A 33 -11.67 1.20 4.87
C THR A 33 -12.28 0.08 4.02
N LEU A 34 -11.45 -0.78 3.42
CA LEU A 34 -11.87 -1.92 2.61
C LEU A 34 -12.66 -2.95 3.43
N ASN A 35 -12.25 -3.23 4.65
CA ASN A 35 -12.94 -4.13 5.58
C ASN A 35 -14.37 -3.66 5.85
N ALA A 36 -14.62 -2.35 5.94
CA ALA A 36 -15.97 -1.82 6.07
C ALA A 36 -16.84 -2.09 4.82
N PHE A 37 -16.24 -2.09 3.63
CA PHE A 37 -16.94 -2.44 2.39
C PHE A 37 -17.16 -3.95 2.23
N PHE A 38 -16.27 -4.78 2.78
CA PHE A 38 -16.31 -6.23 2.66
C PHE A 38 -17.04 -6.93 3.81
N ALA A 39 -17.44 -6.21 4.86
CA ALA A 39 -18.08 -6.77 6.06
C ALA A 39 -19.38 -7.56 5.80
N HIS A 40 -20.00 -7.41 4.63
CA HIS A 40 -21.27 -8.05 4.28
C HIS A 40 -21.16 -9.13 3.19
N VAL A 41 -19.95 -9.41 2.70
CA VAL A 41 -19.72 -10.46 1.70
C VAL A 41 -19.02 -11.65 2.33
N ASP A 42 -19.08 -12.80 1.66
CA ASP A 42 -18.32 -13.97 2.10
C ASP A 42 -16.82 -13.80 1.84
N VAL A 43 -16.01 -14.67 2.46
CA VAL A 43 -14.54 -14.59 2.38
C VAL A 43 -14.03 -14.74 0.94
N LYS A 44 -14.69 -15.55 0.10
CA LYS A 44 -14.28 -15.75 -1.30
C LYS A 44 -14.52 -14.49 -2.12
N GLU A 45 -15.66 -13.84 -1.91
CA GLU A 45 -15.96 -12.57 -2.54
C GLU A 45 -15.07 -11.45 -2.00
N ALA A 46 -14.76 -11.43 -0.71
CA ALA A 46 -13.79 -10.49 -0.13
C ALA A 46 -12.40 -10.64 -0.76
N ALA A 47 -11.88 -11.87 -0.88
CA ALA A 47 -10.60 -12.15 -1.54
C ALA A 47 -10.60 -11.71 -3.01
N SER A 48 -11.67 -12.04 -3.75
CA SER A 48 -11.82 -11.63 -5.15
C SER A 48 -11.89 -10.12 -5.34
N ARG A 49 -12.48 -9.38 -4.38
CA ARG A 49 -12.54 -7.91 -4.44
C ARG A 49 -11.21 -7.29 -4.02
N MET A 50 -10.55 -7.83 -3.01
CA MET A 50 -9.23 -7.40 -2.53
C MET A 50 -8.18 -7.52 -3.63
N SER A 51 -8.14 -8.64 -4.35
CA SER A 51 -7.18 -8.88 -5.43
C SER A 51 -7.38 -7.97 -6.65
N ALA A 52 -8.56 -7.35 -6.78
CA ALA A 52 -8.85 -6.38 -7.83
C ALA A 52 -8.49 -4.94 -7.45
N VAL A 53 -8.06 -4.68 -6.21
CA VAL A 53 -7.67 -3.33 -5.78
C VAL A 53 -6.32 -2.94 -6.41
N PRO A 54 -6.23 -1.80 -7.11
CA PRO A 54 -4.98 -1.35 -7.73
C PRO A 54 -4.09 -0.63 -6.72
N PHE A 55 -3.57 -1.36 -5.73
CA PHE A 55 -2.80 -0.80 -4.60
C PHE A 55 -1.59 0.03 -5.04
N ASP A 56 -0.93 -0.36 -6.12
CA ASP A 56 0.22 0.35 -6.65
C ASP A 56 -0.15 1.68 -7.30
N GLU A 57 -1.25 1.73 -8.05
CA GLU A 57 -1.77 2.98 -8.60
C GLU A 57 -2.18 3.95 -7.48
N LEU A 58 -2.86 3.44 -6.45
CA LEU A 58 -3.27 4.26 -5.30
C LEU A 58 -2.06 4.88 -4.56
N VAL A 59 -0.98 4.13 -4.40
CA VAL A 59 0.27 4.67 -3.82
C VAL A 59 0.93 5.69 -4.75
N ARG A 60 0.97 5.43 -6.06
CA ARG A 60 1.51 6.37 -7.05
C ARG A 60 0.77 7.71 -7.03
N GLU A 61 -0.55 7.68 -6.94
CA GLU A 61 -1.38 8.88 -6.81
C GLU A 61 -1.09 9.65 -5.51
N GLN A 62 -0.95 8.94 -4.37
CA GLN A 62 -0.64 9.60 -3.10
C GLN A 62 0.73 10.27 -3.06
N LEU A 63 1.67 9.76 -3.87
CA LEU A 63 3.05 10.21 -3.93
C LEU A 63 3.40 10.90 -5.27
N GLU A 64 2.41 11.41 -6.01
CA GLU A 64 2.61 11.99 -7.36
C GLU A 64 3.66 13.12 -7.42
N ASP A 65 3.87 13.83 -6.31
CA ASP A 65 4.83 14.92 -6.18
C ASP A 65 6.25 14.46 -5.78
N GLU A 66 6.44 13.18 -5.47
CA GLU A 66 7.72 12.61 -5.03
C GLU A 66 8.57 12.13 -6.21
N SER A 67 9.83 11.78 -5.92
CA SER A 67 10.70 11.19 -6.94
C SER A 67 10.25 9.77 -7.30
N GLU A 68 10.51 9.35 -8.53
CA GLU A 68 10.20 7.96 -8.97
C GLU A 68 10.90 6.92 -8.08
N GLU A 69 12.08 7.23 -7.53
CA GLU A 69 12.78 6.33 -6.60
C GLU A 69 11.98 6.11 -5.31
N ILE A 70 11.39 7.17 -4.74
CA ILE A 70 10.53 7.08 -3.55
C ILE A 70 9.25 6.31 -3.88
N ILE A 71 8.61 6.66 -5.00
CA ILE A 71 7.38 6.03 -5.46
C ILE A 71 7.59 4.52 -5.65
N GLN A 72 8.70 4.13 -6.27
CA GLN A 72 9.02 2.73 -6.54
C GLN A 72 9.24 1.94 -5.25
N ILE A 73 9.91 2.51 -4.24
CA ILE A 73 10.07 1.87 -2.92
C ILE A 73 8.71 1.61 -2.28
N ALA A 74 7.82 2.61 -2.27
CA ALA A 74 6.48 2.47 -1.70
C ALA A 74 5.62 1.47 -2.48
N VAL A 75 5.71 1.45 -3.81
CA VAL A 75 5.00 0.51 -4.68
C VAL A 75 5.46 -0.94 -4.46
N GLU A 76 6.76 -1.16 -4.28
CA GLU A 76 7.28 -2.49 -3.94
C GLU A 76 6.72 -2.94 -2.59
N LYS A 77 6.73 -2.06 -1.60
CA LYS A 77 6.25 -2.39 -0.26
C LYS A 77 4.73 -2.66 -0.24
N ILE A 78 3.92 -1.85 -0.92
CA ILE A 78 2.46 -2.04 -0.93
C ILE A 78 2.06 -3.35 -1.62
N LYS A 79 2.80 -3.77 -2.66
CA LYS A 79 2.56 -5.06 -3.33
C LYS A 79 2.85 -6.24 -2.41
N GLU A 80 3.98 -6.20 -1.70
CA GLU A 80 4.33 -7.21 -0.70
C GLU A 80 3.23 -7.33 0.37
N LEU A 81 2.78 -6.21 0.93
CA LEU A 81 1.72 -6.20 1.95
C LEU A 81 0.39 -6.74 1.42
N ALA A 82 0.00 -6.34 0.21
CA ALA A 82 -1.24 -6.79 -0.42
C ALA A 82 -1.22 -8.30 -0.72
N GLU A 83 -0.08 -8.84 -1.15
CA GLU A 83 0.10 -10.28 -1.39
C GLU A 83 -0.04 -11.06 -0.08
N ILE A 84 0.64 -10.64 1.00
CA ILE A 84 0.54 -11.29 2.32
C ILE A 84 -0.90 -11.27 2.85
N GLU A 85 -1.60 -10.13 2.74
CA GLU A 85 -2.98 -10.02 3.21
C GLU A 85 -3.93 -10.89 2.37
N LEU A 86 -3.73 -10.97 1.05
CA LEU A 86 -4.54 -11.82 0.19
C LEU A 86 -4.35 -13.30 0.52
N GLU A 87 -3.10 -13.76 0.70
CA GLU A 87 -2.80 -15.12 1.15
C GLU A 87 -3.48 -15.43 2.49
N PHE A 88 -3.47 -14.46 3.42
CA PHE A 88 -4.14 -14.61 4.70
C PHE A 88 -5.66 -14.76 4.55
N ILE A 89 -6.32 -13.90 3.76
CA ILE A 89 -7.77 -13.99 3.51
C ILE A 89 -8.13 -15.32 2.83
N GLU A 90 -7.35 -15.73 1.82
CA GLU A 90 -7.58 -16.99 1.08
C GLU A 90 -7.47 -18.22 1.98
N SER A 91 -6.62 -18.20 3.01
CA SER A 91 -6.53 -19.29 3.98
C SER A 91 -7.83 -19.53 4.79
N TYR A 92 -8.71 -18.54 4.88
CA TYR A 92 -10.04 -18.67 5.50
C TYR A 92 -11.13 -19.10 4.50
N ALA A 93 -10.82 -19.15 3.21
CA ALA A 93 -11.75 -19.53 2.15
C ALA A 93 -11.73 -21.04 1.82
N GLU A 94 -10.77 -21.79 2.40
CA GLU A 94 -10.68 -23.26 2.38
C GLU A 94 -11.77 -23.93 3.24
#